data_AF-A0A376W4L2-F1
#
_entry.id   AF-A0A376W4L2-F1
#
_cell.length_a   1.000
_cell.length_b   1.000
_cell.length_c   1.000
_cell.angle_alpha   90.00
_cell.angle_beta   90.00
_cell.angle_gamma   90.00
#
_symmetry.space_group_name_H-M   'P 1'
#
loop_
_entity.id
_entity.type
_entity.pdbx_description
1 polymer ?
#
loop_
_entity_poly.entity_id
_entity_poly.type
_entity_poly.pdbx_seq_one_letter_code
_entity_poly.pdbx_strand_id
1 'polypeptide(L)' 'MTTLLNPYFGEFGGMYVPQILMPALRQLEEAFVSAQKDPEFQAQFNDLLKTMPGVQPR' A
#
# COMPACT_ATOMS: atom_id res chain seq x y z
N MET A 1 -11.80 11.17 -11.62
CA MET A 1 -10.51 10.66 -11.12
C MET A 1 -10.85 9.86 -9.88
N THR A 2 -10.72 8.54 -9.95
CA THR A 2 -11.28 7.63 -8.93
C THR A 2 -10.12 6.83 -8.31
N THR A 3 -10.10 6.75 -6.98
CA THR A 3 -9.18 5.91 -6.20
C THR A 3 -9.87 4.60 -5.81
N LEU A 4 -9.10 3.55 -5.54
CA LEU A 4 -9.61 2.25 -5.07
C LEU A 4 -9.90 2.25 -3.57
N LEU A 5 -9.14 3.04 -2.80
CA LEU A 5 -9.27 3.21 -1.37
C LEU A 5 -9.70 4.64 -1.04
N ASN A 6 -10.26 4.83 0.15
CA ASN A 6 -10.56 6.17 0.65
C ASN A 6 -9.24 6.87 1.00
N PRO A 7 -8.89 7.99 0.35
CA PRO A 7 -7.63 8.68 0.64
C PRO A 7 -7.69 9.52 1.92
N TYR A 8 -8.86 9.66 2.56
CA TYR A 8 -9.05 10.43 3.78
C TYR A 8 -9.44 9.58 4.99
N PHE A 9 -8.98 10.00 6.16
CA PHE A 9 -9.40 9.54 7.48
C PHE A 9 -10.09 10.72 8.19
N GLY A 10 -11.42 10.78 8.09
CA GLY A 10 -12.17 11.97 8.49
C GLY A 10 -11.82 13.15 7.58
N GLU A 11 -11.39 14.26 8.17
CA GLU A 11 -10.97 15.46 7.43
C GLU A 11 -9.49 15.46 7.01
N PHE A 12 -8.69 14.51 7.52
CA PHE A 12 -7.24 14.46 7.31
C PHE A 12 -6.87 13.43 6.23
N GLY A 13 -5.81 13.69 5.46
CA GLY A 13 -5.34 12.79 4.40
C GLY A 13 -5.36 13.45 3.03
N GLY A 14 -5.77 12.72 2.00
CA GLY A 14 -5.78 13.20 0.62
C GLY A 14 -4.43 13.06 -0.09
N MET A 15 -4.37 13.58 -1.32
CA MET A 15 -3.17 13.55 -2.16
C MET A 15 -2.81 14.97 -2.62
N TYR A 16 -2.16 15.73 -1.72
CA TYR A 16 -1.73 17.11 -1.99
C TYR A 16 -0.37 17.16 -2.68
N VAL A 17 -0.33 16.68 -3.92
CA VAL A 17 0.89 16.57 -4.73
C VAL A 17 0.71 17.25 -6.10
N PRO A 18 1.81 17.59 -6.81
CA PRO A 18 1.73 18.02 -8.21
C PRO A 18 0.96 17.02 -9.09
N GLN A 19 0.16 17.53 -10.03
CA GLN A 19 -0.67 16.74 -10.95
C GLN A 19 0.13 15.66 -11.70
N ILE A 20 1.41 15.93 -12.00
CA ILE A 20 2.30 14.99 -12.69
C ILE A 20 2.58 13.71 -11.90
N LEU A 21 2.39 13.71 -10.57
CA LEU A 21 2.58 12.55 -9.71
C LEU A 21 1.31 11.69 -9.55
N MET A 22 0.14 12.21 -9.93
CA MET A 22 -1.13 11.47 -9.81
C MET A 22 -1.14 10.11 -10.54
N PRO A 23 -0.53 9.95 -11.73
CA PRO A 23 -0.43 8.64 -12.37
C PRO A 23 0.38 7.63 -11.55
N ALA A 24 1.49 8.05 -10.94
CA ALA A 24 2.34 7.18 -10.13
C ALA A 24 1.63 6.74 -8.84
N LEU A 25 0.91 7.65 -8.18
CA LEU A 25 0.12 7.30 -6.99
C LEU A 25 -0.99 6.30 -7.30
N ARG A 26 -1.64 6.41 -8.46
CA ARG A 26 -2.66 5.42 -8.89
C ARG A 26 -2.05 4.06 -9.17
N GLN A 27 -0.92 4.02 -9.89
CA GLN A 27 -0.22 2.75 -10.15
C GLN A 27 0.19 2.06 -8.85
N LEU A 28 0.66 2.84 -7.86
CA LEU A 28 1.01 2.33 -6.54
C LEU A 28 -0.22 1.79 -5.80
N GLU A 29 -1.34 2.51 -5.80
CA GLU A 29 -2.59 2.06 -5.17
C GLU A 29 -3.09 0.75 -5.80
N GLU A 30 -3.09 0.66 -7.13
CA GLU A 30 -3.49 -0.55 -7.86
C GLU A 30 -2.59 -1.75 -7.50
N ALA A 31 -1.27 -1.56 -7.52
CA ALA A 31 -0.31 -2.60 -7.15
C ALA A 31 -0.47 -3.03 -5.69
N PHE A 32 -0.67 -2.07 -4.77
CA PHE A 32 -0.90 -2.35 -3.36
C PHE A 32 -2.18 -3.17 -3.15
N VAL A 33 -3.31 -2.74 -3.73
CA VAL A 33 -4.60 -3.46 -3.60
C VAL A 33 -4.52 -4.87 -4.20
N SER A 34 -3.76 -5.04 -5.29
CA SER A 34 -3.51 -6.37 -5.88
C SER A 34 -2.66 -7.23 -4.95
N ALA A 35 -1.54 -6.71 -4.45
CA ALA A 35 -0.62 -7.44 -3.57
C ALA A 35 -1.25 -7.82 -2.23
N GLN A 36 -2.17 -7.01 -1.72
CA GLN A 36 -2.98 -7.34 -0.53
C GLN A 36 -3.88 -8.57 -0.73
N LYS A 37 -4.26 -8.87 -1.97
CA LYS A 37 -5.11 -10.03 -2.32
C LYS A 37 -4.32 -11.23 -2.82
N ASP A 38 -3.00 -11.08 -3.02
CA ASP A 38 -2.12 -12.11 -3.56
C ASP A 38 -1.53 -12.96 -2.41
N PRO A 39 -1.93 -14.24 -2.28
CA PRO A 39 -1.43 -15.12 -1.23
C PRO A 39 0.07 -15.38 -1.32
N GLU A 40 0.66 -15.39 -2.53
CA GLU A 40 2.10 -15.60 -2.71
C GLU A 40 2.89 -14.39 -2.21
N PHE A 41 2.41 -13.17 -2.51
CA PHE A 41 3.00 -11.94 -2.00
C PHE A 41 2.95 -11.92 -0.46
N GLN A 42 1.80 -12.25 0.13
CA GLN A 42 1.65 -12.30 1.58
C GLN A 42 2.56 -13.36 2.22
N ALA A 43 2.72 -14.52 1.59
CA ALA A 43 3.62 -15.56 2.08
C ALA A 43 5.08 -15.08 2.09
N GLN A 44 5.54 -14.48 1.00
CA GLN A 44 6.90 -13.92 0.89
C GLN A 44 7.13 -12.79 1.88
N PHE A 45 6.18 -11.86 2.00
CA PHE A 45 6.27 -10.76 2.94
C PHE A 45 6.36 -11.25 4.39
N ASN A 46 5.52 -12.21 4.79
CA ASN A 46 5.56 -12.79 6.13
C ASN A 46 6.84 -13.60 6.40
N ASP A 47 7.42 -14.25 5.39
CA ASP A 47 8.70 -14.95 5.54
C ASP A 47 9.85 -13.96 5.79
N LEU A 48 9.87 -12.85 5.05
CA LEU A 48 10.83 -11.77 5.26
C LEU A 48 10.71 -11.17 6.67
N LEU A 49 9.49 -10.94 7.16
CA LEU A 49 9.28 -10.43 8.52
C LEU A 49 9.79 -11.39 9.60
N LYS A 50 9.71 -12.71 9.40
CA LYS A 50 10.22 -13.71 10.36
C LYS A 50 11.74 -13.78 10.39
N THR A 51 12.37 -13.58 9.24
CA THR A 51 13.83 -13.71 9.08
C THR A 51 14.57 -12.42 9.39
N MET A 52 13.86 -11.28 9.46
CA MET A 52 14.42 -9.98 9.78
C MET A 52 14.65 -9.80 11.30
N PRO A 53 15.89 -9.48 11.74
CA PRO A 53 16.16 -9.23 13.16
C PRO A 53 15.39 -8.01 13.67
N GLY A 54 14.67 -8.17 14.79
CA GLY A 54 13.94 -7.08 15.45
C GLY A 54 12.46 -6.96 15.07
N VAL A 55 11.98 -7.73 14.09
CA VAL A 55 10.56 -7.86 13.77
C VAL A 55 10.00 -9.05 14.55
N GLN A 56 9.69 -8.84 15.83
CA GLN A 56 9.04 -9.86 16.65
C GLN A 56 7.52 -9.73 16.46
N PRO A 57 6.80 -10.76 15.98
CA PRO A 57 5.34 -10.71 15.97
C PRO A 57 4.83 -10.63 17.42
N ARG A 58 4.03 -9.60 17.72
CA ARG A 58 3.25 -9.54 18.97
C ARG A 58 1.97 -10.34 18.83
#